data_AF-A0A4Y7U356-F1
#
_entry.id   AF-A0A4Y7U356-F1
#
_cell.length_a   1.000
_cell.length_b   1.000
_cell.length_c   1.000
_cell.angle_alpha   90.00
_cell.angle_beta   90.00
_cell.angle_gamma   90.00
#
_symmetry.space_group_name_H-M   'P 1'
#
loop_
_entity.id
_entity.type
_entity.pdbx_description
1 polymer ?
#
loop_
_entity_poly.entity_id
_entity_poly.type
_entity_poly.pdbx_seq_one_letter_code
_entity_poly.pdbx_strand_id
1 'polypeptide(L)'
;WSICGIGNISTRIYDGLENKTYTPYNGIIGHNIPRTLNNTIVPYKKHHIIVMHSDGLRTRWNMNEMTSIVKQHSGVIASAIFKENIRGTDDASILVGKII
;
A
#
# COMPACT_ATOMS: atom_id res chain seq x y z
N TRP A 1 -2.81 0.38 12.61
CA TRP A 1 -1.96 -0.57 11.86
C TRP A 1 -0.58 -0.63 12.50
N SER A 2 -0.01 -1.82 12.68
CA SER A 2 1.40 -2.02 13.06
C SER A 2 2.10 -2.62 11.83
N ILE A 3 3.02 -1.88 11.22
CA ILE A 3 3.56 -2.21 9.89
C ILE A 3 5.08 -2.33 9.99
N CYS A 4 5.60 -3.42 9.45
CA CYS A 4 7.03 -3.61 9.22
C CYS A 4 7.19 -4.33 7.89
N GLY A 5 8.13 -3.89 7.05
CA GLY A 5 8.39 -4.51 5.76
C GLY A 5 9.87 -4.41 5.39
N ILE A 6 10.33 -5.36 4.58
CA ILE A 6 11.66 -5.39 3.99
C ILE A 6 11.49 -5.55 2.48
N GLY A 7 12.32 -4.85 1.71
CA GLY A 7 12.36 -4.94 0.25
C GLY A 7 11.62 -3.79 -0.42
N ASN A 8 10.85 -4.12 -1.46
CA ASN A 8 10.25 -3.17 -2.42
C ASN A 8 8.71 -3.12 -2.36
N ILE A 9 8.09 -3.65 -1.30
CA ILE A 9 6.63 -3.56 -1.12
C ILE A 9 6.24 -2.13 -0.74
N SER A 10 5.49 -1.49 -1.63
CA SER A 10 4.97 -0.15 -1.41
C SER A 10 3.72 -0.22 -0.56
N THR A 11 3.68 0.58 0.51
CA THR A 11 2.51 0.68 1.39
C THR A 11 2.04 2.12 1.47
N ARG A 12 0.74 2.34 1.26
CA ARG A 12 0.07 3.63 1.36
C ARG A 12 -1.11 3.53 2.30
N ILE A 13 -1.30 4.60 3.07
CA ILE A 13 -2.37 4.73 4.04
C ILE A 13 -3.08 6.03 3.76
N TYR A 14 -4.39 5.93 3.58
CA TYR A 14 -5.25 7.04 3.25
C TYR A 14 -6.33 7.19 4.30
N ASP A 15 -6.54 8.42 4.76
CA ASP A 15 -7.51 8.73 5.83
C ASP A 15 -8.65 9.68 5.40
N GLY A 16 -8.81 9.90 4.09
CA GLY A 16 -9.79 10.83 3.54
C GLY A 16 -9.23 12.22 3.24
N LEU A 17 -8.15 12.60 3.89
CA LEU A 17 -7.51 13.91 3.77
C LEU A 17 -6.04 13.78 3.40
N GLU A 18 -5.35 12.88 4.08
CA GLU A 18 -3.91 12.66 3.92
C GLU A 18 -3.64 11.31 3.27
N ASN A 19 -2.58 11.29 2.45
CA ASN A 19 -1.99 10.08 1.91
C ASN A 19 -0.58 9.92 2.49
N LYS A 20 -0.41 8.95 3.39
CA LYS A 20 0.87 8.62 4.02
C LYS A 20 1.47 7.42 3.34
N THR A 21 2.72 7.55 2.89
CA THR A 21 3.47 6.41 2.35
C THR A 21 4.37 5.86 3.44
N TYR A 22 4.34 4.54 3.62
CA TYR A 22 5.29 3.81 4.45
C TYR A 22 6.37 3.22 3.54
N THR A 23 7.63 3.50 3.88
CA THR A 23 8.80 2.97 3.17
C THR A 23 9.31 1.76 3.93
N PRO A 24 9.35 0.56 3.31
CA PRO A 24 9.97 -0.62 3.92
C PRO A 24 11.48 -0.43 4.08
N TYR A 25 12.10 -1.27 4.89
CA TYR A 25 13.55 -1.32 5.00
C TYR A 25 14.17 -1.92 3.73
N ASN A 26 15.32 -1.38 3.31
CA ASN A 26 16.10 -1.98 2.23
C ASN A 26 16.65 -3.34 2.66
N GLY A 27 16.41 -4.38 1.86
CA GLY A 27 16.91 -5.73 2.12
C GLY A 27 16.17 -6.80 1.33
N ILE A 28 16.68 -8.03 1.41
CA ILE A 28 16.06 -9.24 0.85
C ILE A 28 16.00 -10.26 1.98
N ILE A 29 14.79 -10.71 2.30
CA ILE A 29 14.56 -11.72 3.34
C ILE A 29 15.27 -13.02 2.92
N GLY A 30 16.07 -13.58 3.84
CA GLY A 30 16.88 -14.78 3.57
C GLY A 30 18.28 -14.50 3.00
N HIS A 31 18.62 -13.24 2.69
CA HIS A 31 19.96 -12.86 2.24
C HIS A 31 20.55 -11.70 3.04
N ASN A 32 20.00 -10.50 2.87
CA ASN A 32 20.47 -9.29 3.56
C ASN A 32 19.31 -8.60 4.26
N ILE A 33 19.26 -8.74 5.58
CA ILE A 33 18.23 -8.17 6.44
C ILE A 33 18.90 -7.17 7.40
N PRO A 34 18.35 -5.96 7.57
CA PRO A 34 18.83 -5.03 8.59
C PRO A 34 18.81 -5.66 9.98
N ARG A 35 19.87 -5.41 10.76
CA ARG A 35 20.02 -5.98 12.12
C ARG A 35 18.92 -5.51 13.08
N THR A 36 18.31 -4.36 12.81
CA THR A 36 17.23 -3.78 13.63
C THR A 36 16.03 -3.46 12.75
N LEU A 37 14.86 -3.94 13.16
CA LEU A 37 13.58 -3.67 12.51
C LEU A 37 12.66 -3.01 13.53
N ASN A 38 12.18 -1.81 13.21
CA ASN A 38 11.19 -1.12 14.02
C ASN A 38 9.85 -1.10 13.29
N ASN A 39 8.77 -1.28 14.04
CA ASN A 39 7.44 -1.20 13.47
C ASN A 39 7.00 0.26 13.41
N THR A 40 6.39 0.64 12.29
CA THR A 40 5.67 1.91 12.19
C THR A 40 4.25 1.70 12.68
N ILE A 41 3.90 2.40 13.75
CA ILE A 41 2.56 2.36 14.33
C ILE A 41 1.77 3.52 13.73
N VAL A 42 0.67 3.17 13.06
CA VAL A 42 -0.29 4.14 12.55
C VAL A 42 -1.56 4.03 13.38
N PRO A 43 -2.01 5.13 14.03
CA PRO A 43 -3.19 5.10 14.88
C PRO A 43 -4.40 4.64 14.08
N TYR A 44 -5.27 3.88 14.74
CA TYR A 44 -6.53 3.47 14.15
C TYR A 44 -7.43 4.69 13.98
N LYS A 45 -7.99 4.87 12.78
CA LYS A 45 -9.06 5.82 12.53
C LYS A 45 -10.12 5.14 11.66
N LYS A 46 -11.38 5.56 11.83
CA LYS A 46 -12.47 5.13 10.94
C LYS A 46 -12.19 5.54 9.51
N HIS A 47 -12.62 4.73 8.55
CA HIS A 47 -12.43 4.95 7.12
C HIS A 47 -10.97 4.94 6.64
N HIS A 48 -10.02 4.50 7.46
CA HIS A 48 -8.65 4.27 7.02
C HIS A 48 -8.60 3.19 5.94
N ILE A 49 -7.94 3.51 4.84
CA ILE A 49 -7.66 2.60 3.74
C ILE A 49 -6.16 2.36 3.71
N ILE A 50 -5.75 1.11 3.78
CA ILE A 50 -4.37 0.68 3.56
C ILE A 50 -4.29 -0.02 2.20
N VAL A 51 -3.31 0.37 1.40
CA VAL A 51 -3.01 -0.26 0.12
C VAL A 51 -1.57 -0.69 0.13
N MET A 52 -1.33 -1.98 -0.11
CA MET A 52 -0.01 -2.55 -0.28
C MET A 52 0.09 -3.17 -1.66
N HIS A 53 1.21 -2.98 -2.35
CA HIS A 53 1.39 -3.57 -3.66
C HIS A 53 2.86 -3.90 -3.95
N SER A 54 3.08 -4.87 -4.84
CA SER A 54 4.42 -5.17 -5.39
C SER A 54 4.87 -4.08 -6.36
N ASP A 55 6.15 -4.09 -6.71
CA ASP A 55 6.74 -3.21 -7.71
C ASP A 55 6.30 -3.52 -9.16
N GLY A 56 5.62 -4.64 -9.39
CA GLY A 56 4.87 -4.90 -10.63
C GLY A 56 3.76 -3.87 -10.91
N LEU A 57 3.34 -3.08 -9.91
CA LEU A 57 2.48 -1.91 -10.09
C LEU A 57 3.30 -0.61 -10.13
N ARG A 58 2.86 0.33 -10.96
CA ARG A 58 3.36 1.71 -10.94
C ARG A 58 2.97 2.38 -9.63
N THR A 59 3.86 3.17 -9.07
CA THR A 59 3.65 3.92 -7.81
C THR A 59 3.07 5.32 -8.05
N ARG A 60 3.04 5.81 -9.30
CA ARG A 60 2.59 7.17 -9.62
C ARG A 60 1.07 7.22 -9.83
N TRP A 61 0.33 7.13 -8.73
CA TRP A 61 -1.11 7.35 -8.64
C TRP A 61 -1.44 8.05 -7.33
N ASN A 62 -2.61 8.68 -7.23
CA ASN A 62 -3.01 9.40 -6.03
C ASN A 62 -4.46 9.06 -5.63
N MET A 63 -4.68 8.60 -4.40
CA MET A 63 -6.04 8.32 -3.92
C MET A 63 -6.93 9.56 -3.88
N ASN A 64 -6.36 10.75 -3.76
CA ASN A 64 -7.12 12.00 -3.80
C ASN A 64 -7.81 12.22 -5.15
N GLU A 65 -7.26 11.67 -6.23
CA GLU A 65 -7.86 11.76 -7.57
C GLU A 65 -8.99 10.73 -7.76
N MET A 66 -9.06 9.72 -6.89
CA MET A 66 -9.97 8.58 -6.97
C MET A 66 -11.18 8.69 -6.02
N THR A 67 -11.73 9.91 -5.85
CA THR A 67 -12.74 10.23 -4.83
C THR A 67 -13.98 9.33 -4.85
N SER A 68 -14.44 8.90 -6.03
CA SER A 68 -15.61 8.02 -6.19
C SER A 68 -15.30 6.56 -5.87
N ILE A 69 -14.06 6.12 -6.11
CA ILE A 69 -13.60 4.74 -5.92
C ILE A 69 -13.28 4.48 -4.45
N VAL A 70 -12.66 5.44 -3.77
CA VAL A 70 -12.31 5.39 -2.34
C VAL A 70 -13.52 5.09 -1.44
N LYS A 71 -14.72 5.50 -1.85
CA LYS A 71 -15.97 5.24 -1.13
C LYS A 71 -16.43 3.78 -1.23
N GLN A 72 -15.97 3.03 -2.23
CA GLN A 72 -16.38 1.66 -2.50
C GLN A 72 -15.76 0.64 -1.52
N HIS A 73 -16.13 -0.63 -1.69
CA HIS A 73 -15.50 -1.75 -0.98
C HIS A 73 -14.02 -1.91 -1.35
N SER A 74 -13.23 -2.49 -0.44
CA SER A 74 -11.79 -2.71 -0.62
C SER A 74 -11.45 -3.47 -1.90
N GLY A 75 -12.25 -4.48 -2.28
CA GLY A 75 -12.05 -5.23 -3.51
C GLY A 75 -12.21 -4.39 -4.79
N VAL A 76 -13.13 -3.43 -4.79
CA VAL A 76 -13.32 -2.51 -5.93
C VAL A 76 -12.14 -1.55 -6.03
N ILE A 77 -11.70 -1.00 -4.90
CA ILE A 77 -10.52 -0.13 -4.82
C ILE A 77 -9.28 -0.87 -5.33
N ALA A 78 -9.07 -2.11 -4.87
CA ALA A 78 -7.95 -2.95 -5.30
C ALA A 78 -7.97 -3.18 -6.81
N SER A 79 -9.14 -3.56 -7.36
CA SER A 79 -9.30 -3.85 -8.78
C SER A 79 -9.07 -2.62 -9.66
N ALA A 80 -9.54 -1.45 -9.23
CA ALA A 80 -9.36 -0.20 -9.96
C ALA A 80 -7.87 0.19 -10.04
N ILE A 81 -7.17 0.20 -8.90
CA ILE A 81 -5.74 0.53 -8.84
C ILE A 81 -4.93 -0.50 -9.65
N PHE A 82 -5.26 -1.79 -9.52
CA PHE A 82 -4.57 -2.85 -10.27
C PHE A 82 -4.71 -2.65 -11.78
N LYS A 83 -5.93 -2.45 -12.27
CA LYS A 83 -6.21 -2.30 -13.70
C LYS A 83 -5.50 -1.09 -14.31
N GLU A 84 -5.47 0.04 -13.60
CA GLU A 84 -4.89 1.29 -14.12
C GLU A 84 -3.37 1.37 -13.99
N ASN A 85 -2.77 0.61 -13.06
CA ASN A 85 -1.36 0.78 -12.70
C ASN A 85 -0.48 -0.45 -12.91
N ILE A 86 -1.01 -1.55 -13.47
CA ILE A 86 -0.20 -2.72 -13.83
C ILE A 86 0.89 -2.34 -14.86
N ARG A 87 2.12 -2.81 -14.66
CA ARG A 87 3.22 -2.62 -15.64
C ARG A 87 3.13 -3.56 -16.83
N GLY A 88 2.67 -4.79 -16.60
CA GLY A 88 2.57 -5.85 -17.61
C GLY A 88 3.88 -6.56 -17.94
N THR A 89 5.00 -6.14 -17.34
CA THR A 89 6.34 -6.73 -17.56
C THR A 89 6.81 -7.60 -16.39
N ASP A 90 6.05 -7.64 -15.31
CA ASP A 90 6.43 -8.25 -14.03
C ASP A 90 5.17 -8.66 -13.26
N ASP A 91 5.33 -9.55 -12.27
CA ASP A 91 4.24 -10.06 -11.45
C ASP A 91 3.68 -8.95 -10.54
N ALA A 92 2.37 -8.78 -10.61
CA ALA A 92 1.64 -7.71 -9.95
C ALA A 92 0.75 -8.28 -8.84
N SER A 93 0.89 -7.76 -7.62
CA SER A 93 0.02 -8.10 -6.49
C SER A 93 -0.41 -6.85 -5.75
N ILE A 94 -1.67 -6.81 -5.32
CA ILE A 94 -2.24 -5.71 -4.55
C ILE A 94 -3.10 -6.24 -3.40
N LEU A 95 -3.01 -5.58 -2.25
CA LEU A 95 -3.85 -5.78 -1.09
C LEU A 95 -4.47 -4.45 -0.71
N VAL A 96 -5.78 -4.43 -0.48
CA VAL A 96 -6.48 -3.27 0.07
C VAL A 96 -7.25 -3.68 1.31
N GLY A 97 -6.96 -3.01 2.42
CA GLY A 97 -7.73 -3.10 3.66
C GLY A 97 -8.48 -1.79 3.90
N LYS A 98 -9.76 -1.85 4.26
CA LYS A 98 -10.56 -0.68 4.61
C LYS A 98 -11.21 -0.90 5.97
N ILE A 99 -10.99 0.03 6.88
CA ILE A 99 -11.65 0.07 8.18
C ILE A 99 -13.01 0.75 8.01
N ILE A 100 -14.08 0.04 8.39
CA ILE A 100 -15.47 0.54 8.39
C ILE A 100 -15.78 1.14 9.76
#